data_AF-A0A5E4IHU9-F1
#
_entry.id   AF-A0A5E4IHU9-F1
#
_cell.length_a   1.000
_cell.length_b   1.000
_cell.length_c   1.000
_cell.angle_alpha   90.00
_cell.angle_beta   90.00
_cell.angle_gamma   90.00
#
_symmetry.space_group_name_H-M   'P 1'
#
loop_
_entity.id
_entity.type
_entity.pdbx_description
1 polymer ?
#
loop_
_entity_poly.entity_id
_entity_poly.type
_entity_poly.pdbx_seq_one_letter_code
_entity_poly.pdbx_strand_id
1 'polypeptide(L)'
;MNLIGIALALIGYIIAILEYTKEPRISTRLIIIIALSTLALGITIWDLQKQENEKLALSNTGEISSNLKNVTYPCIYWGITRTENGPGGVSPIVQIVNDKMYVQVENGKLKISAIVRDESGKIMGDIKDNVFEAIPPYAPRSRHDDTGWEVLDPYGRVALQVDLIGSCAHIAGIFYSEDGTVAFIFPNKAPWIILQGPKGQINQNITELWMENPNIITPIFDYRSDKHGERVKK
;
A
#
# COMPACT_ATOMS: atom_id res chain seq x y z
N MET A 1 -9.96 17.35 -5.48
CA MET A 1 -10.72 18.28 -4.61
C MET A 1 -11.19 17.47 -3.40
N ASN A 2 -10.76 17.79 -2.18
CA ASN A 2 -11.02 16.95 -0.99
C ASN A 2 -12.53 16.96 -0.63
N LEU A 3 -13.10 15.80 -0.29
CA LEU A 3 -14.49 15.61 0.19
C LEU A 3 -14.88 16.60 1.28
N ILE A 4 -13.94 16.95 2.16
CA ILE A 4 -14.13 17.96 3.21
C ILE A 4 -14.49 19.33 2.61
N GLY A 5 -13.85 19.72 1.50
CA GLY A 5 -14.11 20.99 0.82
C GLY A 5 -15.50 21.05 0.19
N ILE A 6 -15.96 19.93 -0.39
CA ILE A 6 -17.32 19.84 -0.99
C ILE A 6 -18.38 19.86 0.11
N ALA A 7 -18.17 19.13 1.21
CA ALA A 7 -19.08 19.13 2.35
C ALA A 7 -19.19 20.52 3.00
N LEU A 8 -18.06 21.22 3.20
CA LEU A 8 -18.05 22.58 3.73
C LEU A 8 -18.75 23.58 2.78
N ALA A 9 -18.56 23.44 1.47
CA ALA A 9 -19.26 24.27 0.49
C ALA A 9 -20.78 24.04 0.51
N LEU A 10 -21.23 22.79 0.65
CA LEU A 10 -22.65 22.44 0.77
C LEU A 10 -23.27 22.95 2.07
N ILE A 11 -22.57 22.82 3.20
CA ILE A 11 -23.01 23.38 4.48
C ILE A 11 -23.12 24.91 4.39
N GLY A 12 -22.11 25.57 3.80
CA GLY A 12 -22.14 27.02 3.57
C GLY A 12 -23.32 27.45 2.69
N TYR A 13 -23.62 26.68 1.64
CA TYR A 13 -24.76 26.94 0.77
C TYR A 13 -26.11 26.76 1.48
N ILE A 14 -26.26 25.74 2.33
CA ILE A 14 -27.46 25.52 3.13
C ILE A 14 -27.65 26.66 4.14
N ILE A 15 -26.60 27.08 4.84
CA ILE A 15 -26.64 28.21 5.77
C ILE A 15 -27.03 29.49 5.02
N ALA A 16 -26.44 29.75 3.85
CA ALA A 16 -26.78 30.91 3.03
C ALA A 16 -28.25 30.90 2.58
N ILE A 17 -28.81 29.73 2.20
CA ILE A 17 -30.24 29.61 1.89
C ILE A 17 -31.10 29.92 3.12
N LEU A 18 -30.78 29.35 4.28
CA LEU A 18 -31.52 29.57 5.52
C LEU A 18 -31.50 31.05 5.94
N GLU A 19 -30.37 31.73 5.75
CA GLU A 19 -30.18 33.14 6.12
C GLU A 19 -30.83 34.09 5.10
N TYR A 20 -30.84 33.73 3.81
CA TYR A 20 -31.53 34.46 2.75
C TYR A 20 -33.05 34.36 2.90
N THR A 21 -33.55 33.26 3.45
CA THR A 21 -34.99 33.04 3.66
C THR A 21 -35.43 33.54 5.02
N LYS A 22 -35.38 34.87 5.22
CA LYS A 22 -36.05 35.52 6.35
C LYS A 22 -37.58 35.47 6.27
N GLU A 23 -38.15 34.93 5.18
CA GLU A 23 -39.58 34.64 5.08
C GLU A 23 -39.90 33.17 5.41
N PRO A 24 -40.83 32.89 6.34
CA PRO A 24 -41.03 31.57 6.95
C PRO A 24 -41.84 30.58 6.07
N ARG A 25 -41.75 30.69 4.74
CA ARG A 25 -42.56 29.88 3.81
C ARG A 25 -41.83 28.71 3.15
N ILE A 26 -40.53 28.52 3.41
CA ILE A 26 -39.89 27.26 3.04
C ILE A 26 -40.35 26.20 4.03
N SER A 27 -41.25 25.33 3.58
CA SER A 27 -41.72 24.22 4.41
C SER A 27 -40.53 23.37 4.86
N THR A 28 -40.52 22.97 6.13
CA THR A 28 -39.53 22.03 6.70
C THR A 28 -39.34 20.77 5.85
N ARG A 29 -40.38 20.38 5.09
CA ARG A 29 -40.32 19.29 4.11
C ARG A 29 -39.27 19.52 3.02
N LEU A 30 -39.12 20.74 2.52
CA LEU A 30 -38.15 21.07 1.47
C LEU A 30 -36.70 20.92 1.98
N ILE A 31 -36.45 21.37 3.21
CA ILE A 31 -35.13 21.27 3.85
C ILE A 31 -34.75 19.79 4.03
N ILE A 32 -35.69 18.95 4.48
CA ILE A 32 -35.47 17.51 4.65
C ILE A 32 -35.16 16.86 3.29
N ILE A 33 -35.88 17.22 2.22
CA ILE A 33 -35.63 16.69 0.88
C ILE A 33 -34.21 17.04 0.42
N ILE A 34 -33.79 18.31 0.56
CA ILE A 34 -32.45 18.74 0.17
C ILE A 34 -31.37 17.99 0.96
N ALA A 35 -31.56 17.84 2.28
CA ALA A 35 -30.63 17.10 3.13
C ALA A 35 -30.49 15.62 2.71
N LEU A 36 -31.61 14.94 2.45
CA LEU A 36 -31.62 13.56 1.99
C LEU A 36 -30.99 13.40 0.61
N SER A 37 -31.26 14.31 -0.33
CA SER A 37 -30.62 14.31 -1.65
C SER A 37 -29.11 14.50 -1.56
N THR A 38 -28.65 15.38 -0.66
CA THR A 38 -27.22 15.62 -0.43
C THR A 38 -26.53 14.40 0.16
N LEU A 39 -27.18 13.73 1.13
CA LEU A 39 -26.67 12.48 1.71
C LEU A 39 -26.57 11.37 0.65
N ALA A 40 -27.61 11.19 -0.18
CA ALA A 40 -27.62 10.21 -1.25
C ALA A 40 -26.47 10.44 -2.26
N LEU A 41 -26.24 11.70 -2.66
CA LEU A 41 -25.11 12.06 -3.51
C LEU A 41 -23.77 11.72 -2.85
N GLY A 42 -23.61 12.02 -1.56
CA GLY A 42 -22.41 11.66 -0.80
C GLY A 42 -22.12 10.16 -0.81
N ILE A 43 -23.16 9.33 -0.61
CA ILE A 43 -23.04 7.86 -0.67
C ILE A 43 -22.63 7.42 -2.08
N THR A 44 -23.27 7.94 -3.13
CA THR A 44 -22.93 7.55 -4.52
C THR A 44 -21.50 7.94 -4.91
N ILE A 45 -21.01 9.10 -4.47
CA ILE A 45 -19.63 9.53 -4.73
C ILE A 45 -18.65 8.61 -4.00
N TRP A 46 -18.94 8.25 -2.74
CA TRP A 46 -18.12 7.33 -1.98
C TRP A 46 -18.07 5.93 -2.63
N ASP A 47 -19.22 5.40 -3.06
CA ASP A 47 -19.29 4.13 -3.79
C ASP A 47 -18.52 4.19 -5.11
N LEU A 48 -18.60 5.29 -5.86
CA LEU A 48 -17.84 5.47 -7.11
C LEU A 48 -16.33 5.52 -6.86
N GLN A 49 -15.88 6.24 -5.83
CA GLN A 49 -14.46 6.27 -5.45
C GLN A 49 -13.98 4.91 -4.98
N LYS A 50 -14.78 4.19 -4.21
CA LYS A 50 -14.49 2.82 -3.79
C LYS A 50 -14.36 1.90 -5.01
N GLN A 51 -15.30 1.95 -5.95
CA GLN A 51 -15.23 1.18 -7.19
C GLN A 51 -14.03 1.56 -8.06
N GLU A 52 -13.66 2.84 -8.12
CA GLU A 52 -12.48 3.30 -8.85
C GLU A 52 -11.19 2.78 -8.20
N ASN A 53 -11.09 2.84 -6.87
CA ASN A 53 -9.98 2.27 -6.11
C ASN A 53 -9.91 0.74 -6.23
N GLU A 54 -11.05 0.04 -6.22
CA GLU A 54 -11.13 -1.40 -6.44
C GLU A 54 -10.77 -1.77 -7.87
N LYS A 55 -11.21 -0.99 -8.87
CA LYS A 55 -10.82 -1.18 -10.28
C LYS A 55 -9.35 -0.88 -10.50
N LEU A 56 -8.80 0.14 -9.84
CA LEU A 56 -7.37 0.41 -9.85
C LEU A 56 -6.63 -0.78 -9.22
N ALA A 57 -7.03 -1.26 -8.04
CA ALA A 57 -6.44 -2.44 -7.41
C ALA A 57 -6.53 -3.70 -8.31
N LEU A 58 -7.69 -3.97 -8.92
CA LEU A 58 -7.92 -5.13 -9.80
C LEU A 58 -7.20 -5.00 -11.14
N SER A 59 -7.18 -3.82 -11.78
CA SER A 59 -6.47 -3.59 -13.05
C SER A 59 -4.95 -3.47 -12.87
N ASN A 60 -4.50 -3.09 -11.66
CA ASN A 60 -3.08 -2.96 -11.31
C ASN A 60 -2.46 -4.27 -10.85
N THR A 61 -3.27 -5.27 -10.46
CA THR A 61 -2.78 -6.65 -10.31
C THR A 61 -2.48 -7.37 -11.63
N GLY A 62 -2.75 -6.73 -12.77
CA GLY A 62 -2.33 -7.17 -14.10
C GLY A 62 -2.97 -8.50 -14.51
N GLU A 63 -3.80 -8.48 -15.54
CA GLU A 63 -3.81 -9.66 -16.41
C GLU A 63 -2.37 -9.87 -16.85
N ILE A 64 -1.77 -10.98 -16.40
CA ILE A 64 -0.40 -11.38 -16.73
C ILE A 64 -0.26 -11.19 -18.23
N SER A 65 0.61 -10.25 -18.61
CA SER A 65 0.83 -9.88 -20.02
C SER A 65 0.93 -11.17 -20.84
N SER A 66 0.10 -11.27 -21.88
CA SER A 66 -0.08 -12.48 -22.70
C SER A 66 1.18 -12.91 -23.45
N ASN A 67 2.30 -12.21 -23.26
CA ASN A 67 3.60 -12.54 -23.80
C ASN A 67 4.48 -13.23 -22.74
N LEU A 68 4.08 -14.43 -22.31
CA LEU A 68 4.80 -15.29 -21.35
C LEU A 68 6.18 -15.78 -21.83
N LYS A 69 6.70 -15.28 -22.96
CA LYS A 69 8.02 -15.65 -23.45
C LYS A 69 9.08 -15.08 -22.50
N ASN A 70 9.92 -15.97 -21.97
CA ASN A 70 11.02 -15.63 -21.05
C ASN A 70 10.59 -15.15 -19.65
N VAL A 71 9.36 -15.47 -19.23
CA VAL A 71 8.94 -15.28 -17.83
C VAL A 71 9.20 -16.57 -17.07
N THR A 72 9.96 -16.47 -15.98
CA THR A 72 10.12 -17.53 -14.99
C THR A 72 9.62 -17.04 -13.65
N TYR A 73 9.23 -17.99 -12.80
CA TYR A 73 8.74 -17.66 -11.46
C TYR A 73 9.79 -18.12 -10.44
N PRO A 74 10.32 -17.20 -9.62
CA PRO A 74 11.30 -17.57 -8.61
C PRO A 74 10.63 -18.38 -7.50
N CYS A 75 11.43 -19.14 -6.75
CA CYS A 75 11.00 -19.57 -5.40
C CYS A 75 10.85 -18.32 -4.52
N ILE A 76 9.93 -18.35 -3.56
CA ILE A 76 9.71 -17.18 -2.70
C ILE A 76 10.07 -17.53 -1.26
N TYR A 77 10.99 -16.76 -0.71
CA TYR A 77 11.30 -16.74 0.72
C TYR A 77 10.62 -15.54 1.37
N TRP A 78 9.86 -15.83 2.42
CA TRP A 78 9.20 -14.84 3.28
C TRP A 78 9.42 -15.30 4.72
N GLY A 79 10.51 -14.82 5.32
CA GLY A 79 11.07 -15.39 6.55
C GLY A 79 11.66 -16.79 6.32
N ILE A 80 11.31 -17.76 7.17
CA ILE A 80 11.72 -19.18 7.00
C ILE A 80 10.87 -19.95 6.00
N THR A 81 9.70 -19.40 5.63
CA THR A 81 8.77 -20.11 4.75
C THR A 81 9.28 -19.99 3.32
N ARG A 82 9.35 -21.12 2.64
CA ARG A 82 9.63 -21.19 1.22
C ARG A 82 8.35 -21.60 0.51
N THR A 83 7.90 -20.79 -0.43
CA THR A 83 6.82 -21.14 -1.34
C THR A 83 7.45 -21.58 -2.66
N GLU A 84 7.25 -22.84 -3.01
CA GLU A 84 7.61 -23.38 -4.33
C GLU A 84 6.42 -23.20 -5.27
N ASN A 85 6.70 -22.94 -6.54
CA ASN A 85 5.64 -22.83 -7.55
C ASN A 85 4.95 -24.19 -7.72
N GLY A 86 3.62 -24.17 -7.68
CA GLY A 86 2.81 -25.36 -7.96
C GLY A 86 3.03 -25.87 -9.39
N PRO A 87 2.79 -27.17 -9.66
CA PRO A 87 2.88 -27.71 -11.01
C PRO A 87 1.96 -26.93 -11.95
N GLY A 88 2.52 -26.38 -13.04
CA GLY A 88 1.75 -25.64 -14.06
C GLY A 88 2.18 -24.19 -14.30
N GLY A 89 3.19 -23.66 -13.59
CA GLY A 89 3.74 -22.34 -13.92
C GLY A 89 2.76 -21.19 -13.71
N VAL A 90 1.86 -21.30 -12.74
CA VAL A 90 1.01 -20.18 -12.32
C VAL A 90 1.88 -19.23 -11.49
N SER A 91 1.83 -17.93 -11.80
CA SER A 91 2.54 -16.89 -11.06
C SER A 91 2.36 -17.07 -9.56
N PRO A 92 3.44 -17.05 -8.75
CA PRO A 92 3.30 -17.05 -7.31
C PRO A 92 2.71 -15.71 -6.90
N ILE A 93 1.39 -15.70 -6.78
CA ILE A 93 0.67 -14.63 -6.11
C ILE A 93 0.98 -14.83 -4.62
N VAL A 94 1.85 -13.98 -4.08
CA VAL A 94 2.07 -13.95 -2.65
C VAL A 94 0.96 -13.13 -2.06
N GLN A 95 0.10 -13.77 -1.28
CA GLN A 95 -0.86 -13.05 -0.47
C GLN A 95 -0.20 -12.70 0.86
N ILE A 96 0.07 -11.41 1.08
CA ILE A 96 0.60 -10.91 2.35
C ILE A 96 -0.51 -10.12 3.02
N VAL A 97 -0.97 -10.61 4.17
CA VAL A 97 -2.19 -10.11 4.81
C VAL A 97 -3.39 -10.26 3.86
N ASN A 98 -3.92 -9.15 3.34
CA ASN A 98 -5.06 -9.11 2.43
C ASN A 98 -4.71 -8.59 1.03
N ASP A 99 -3.47 -8.15 0.81
CA ASP A 99 -3.02 -7.65 -0.47
C ASP A 99 -2.25 -8.74 -1.25
N LYS A 100 -2.29 -8.64 -2.57
CA LYS A 100 -1.57 -9.52 -3.49
C LYS A 100 -0.27 -8.85 -3.92
N MET A 101 0.80 -9.63 -3.95
CA MET A 101 2.07 -9.28 -4.55
C MET A 101 2.40 -10.29 -5.63
N TYR A 102 2.85 -9.78 -6.77
CA TYR A 102 3.32 -10.56 -7.90
C TYR A 102 4.82 -10.42 -7.98
N VAL A 103 5.51 -11.56 -8.05
CA VAL A 103 6.96 -11.62 -8.21
C VAL A 103 7.28 -12.58 -9.35
N GLN A 104 7.93 -12.07 -10.38
CA GLN A 104 8.36 -12.86 -11.53
C GLN A 104 9.76 -12.43 -11.96
N VAL A 105 10.40 -13.24 -12.79
CA VAL A 105 11.67 -12.92 -13.43
C VAL A 105 11.43 -12.90 -14.93
N GLU A 106 11.62 -11.74 -15.54
CA GLU A 106 11.42 -11.56 -16.98
C GLU A 106 12.75 -11.14 -17.61
N ASN A 107 13.23 -11.92 -18.59
CA ASN A 107 14.53 -11.68 -19.23
C ASN A 107 15.70 -11.55 -18.24
N GLY A 108 15.68 -12.33 -17.16
CA GLY A 108 16.70 -12.32 -16.11
C GLY A 108 16.59 -11.17 -15.11
N LYS A 109 15.55 -10.33 -15.20
CA LYS A 109 15.31 -9.20 -14.29
C LYS A 109 14.15 -9.50 -13.36
N LEU A 110 14.30 -9.19 -12.08
CA LEU A 110 13.21 -9.24 -11.11
C LEU A 110 12.12 -8.25 -11.53
N LYS A 111 10.87 -8.68 -11.54
CA LYS A 111 9.68 -7.87 -11.81
C LYS A 111 8.70 -8.02 -10.65
N ILE A 112 8.24 -6.89 -10.14
CA ILE A 112 7.36 -6.84 -8.98
C ILE A 112 6.15 -5.98 -9.30
N SER A 113 4.99 -6.46 -8.87
CA SER A 113 3.79 -5.63 -8.76
C SER A 113 3.21 -5.78 -7.35
N ALA A 114 3.03 -4.66 -6.64
CA ALA A 114 2.61 -4.64 -5.25
C ALA A 114 2.04 -3.29 -4.84
N ILE A 115 1.04 -3.31 -3.95
CA ILE A 115 0.51 -2.12 -3.28
C ILE A 115 1.28 -1.92 -1.97
N VAL A 116 1.72 -0.69 -1.70
CA VAL A 116 2.40 -0.32 -0.45
C VAL A 116 1.49 0.60 0.35
N ARG A 117 1.16 0.21 1.58
CA ARG A 117 0.24 0.96 2.47
C ARG A 117 0.94 1.49 3.72
N ASP A 118 0.40 2.58 4.27
CA ASP A 118 0.80 3.12 5.56
C ASP A 118 0.14 2.37 6.72
N GLU A 119 0.52 2.77 7.94
CA GLU A 119 0.00 2.21 9.18
C GLU A 119 -1.49 2.42 9.45
N SER A 120 -2.16 3.22 8.61
CA SER A 120 -3.60 3.47 8.63
C SER A 120 -4.35 2.70 7.53
N GLY A 121 -3.64 1.87 6.76
CA GLY A 121 -4.18 1.10 5.64
C GLY A 121 -4.33 1.91 4.34
N LYS A 122 -3.88 3.16 4.31
CA LYS A 122 -3.94 4.01 3.10
C LYS A 122 -2.78 3.69 2.17
N ILE A 123 -3.06 3.69 0.86
CA ILE A 123 -2.05 3.43 -0.15
C ILE A 123 -1.06 4.61 -0.21
N MET A 124 0.22 4.32 -0.02
CA MET A 124 1.33 5.27 -0.17
C MET A 124 1.94 5.21 -1.56
N GLY A 125 1.88 4.06 -2.20
CA GLY A 125 2.37 3.88 -3.56
C GLY A 125 1.96 2.54 -4.16
N ASP A 126 2.05 2.48 -5.48
CA ASP A 126 1.78 1.31 -6.29
C ASP A 126 3.02 0.97 -7.11
N ILE A 127 3.35 -0.30 -7.20
CA ILE A 127 4.43 -0.82 -8.04
C ILE A 127 3.77 -1.69 -9.11
N LYS A 128 4.06 -1.39 -10.37
CA LYS A 128 3.59 -2.17 -11.52
C LYS A 128 4.75 -2.51 -12.44
N ASP A 129 5.13 -3.78 -12.49
CA ASP A 129 6.24 -4.30 -13.30
C ASP A 129 7.53 -3.46 -13.18
N ASN A 130 7.89 -3.11 -11.94
CA ASN A 130 9.02 -2.23 -11.58
C ASN A 130 8.83 -0.73 -11.91
N VAL A 131 7.59 -0.27 -12.11
CA VAL A 131 7.26 1.16 -12.19
C VAL A 131 6.58 1.58 -10.90
N PHE A 132 7.16 2.54 -10.18
CA PHE A 132 6.62 3.02 -8.91
C PHE A 132 5.89 4.34 -9.08
N GLU A 133 4.65 4.37 -8.61
CA GLU A 133 3.81 5.56 -8.52
C GLU A 133 3.55 5.90 -7.05
N ALA A 134 4.13 6.98 -6.58
CA ALA A 134 3.88 7.50 -5.23
C ALA A 134 2.54 8.27 -5.20
N ILE A 135 1.72 8.02 -4.18
CA ILE A 135 0.42 8.69 -4.01
C ILE A 135 0.56 9.85 -3.01
N PRO A 136 0.25 11.11 -3.38
CA PRO A 136 0.27 12.23 -2.45
C PRO A 136 -0.70 12.05 -1.26
N PRO A 137 -0.39 12.57 -0.06
CA PRO A 137 0.76 13.42 0.28
C PRO A 137 2.02 12.63 0.63
N TYR A 138 1.98 11.30 0.51
CA TYR A 138 3.11 10.47 0.86
C TYR A 138 4.28 10.74 -0.10
N ALA A 139 5.48 10.86 0.45
CA ALA A 139 6.73 10.98 -0.31
C ALA A 139 7.64 9.78 -0.05
N PRO A 140 7.16 8.53 -0.27
CA PRO A 140 8.00 7.35 -0.13
C PRO A 140 9.17 7.42 -1.12
N ARG A 141 10.32 6.91 -0.69
CA ARG A 141 11.50 6.79 -1.55
C ARG A 141 11.56 5.37 -2.07
N SER A 142 11.86 5.17 -3.34
CA SER A 142 12.06 3.83 -3.89
C SER A 142 13.37 3.73 -4.65
N ARG A 143 13.92 2.53 -4.68
CA ARG A 143 15.10 2.20 -5.49
C ARG A 143 15.01 0.77 -5.99
N HIS A 144 15.60 0.53 -7.14
CA HIS A 144 15.65 -0.78 -7.75
C HIS A 144 16.85 -0.95 -8.68
N ASP A 145 17.17 -2.20 -8.96
CA ASP A 145 18.04 -2.62 -10.04
C ASP A 145 17.47 -3.89 -10.70
N ASP A 146 18.29 -4.64 -11.42
CA ASP A 146 17.86 -5.86 -12.10
C ASP A 146 17.55 -7.02 -11.14
N THR A 147 18.04 -6.96 -9.90
CA THR A 147 17.96 -8.03 -8.91
C THR A 147 17.10 -7.68 -7.70
N GLY A 148 16.89 -6.41 -7.40
CA GLY A 148 16.22 -5.99 -6.18
C GLY A 148 15.30 -4.79 -6.36
N TRP A 149 14.34 -4.69 -5.46
CA TRP A 149 13.42 -3.57 -5.32
C TRP A 149 13.25 -3.21 -3.86
N GLU A 150 13.20 -1.91 -3.55
CA GLU A 150 12.97 -1.45 -2.20
C GLU A 150 12.13 -0.16 -2.20
N VAL A 151 11.24 -0.05 -1.21
CA VAL A 151 10.46 1.13 -0.91
C VAL A 151 10.62 1.48 0.57
N LEU A 152 11.06 2.70 0.82
CA LEU A 152 11.08 3.33 2.13
C LEU A 152 9.80 4.15 2.34
N ASP A 153 9.22 4.03 3.52
CA ASP A 153 8.13 4.89 3.96
C ASP A 153 8.60 6.35 4.20
N PRO A 154 7.68 7.29 4.48
CA PRO A 154 8.05 8.69 4.74
C PRO A 154 8.99 8.91 5.93
N TYR A 155 9.13 7.92 6.82
CA TYR A 155 10.03 7.94 7.97
C TYR A 155 11.39 7.30 7.67
N GLY A 156 11.60 6.81 6.45
CA GLY A 156 12.84 6.15 6.03
C GLY A 156 12.93 4.68 6.42
N ARG A 157 11.83 4.05 6.84
CA ARG A 157 11.78 2.63 7.20
C ARG A 157 11.44 1.79 5.98
N VAL A 158 11.97 0.57 5.91
CA VAL A 158 11.70 -0.35 4.78
C VAL A 158 10.26 -0.85 4.84
N ALA A 159 9.42 -0.35 3.93
CA ALA A 159 8.04 -0.78 3.76
C ALA A 159 7.97 -2.06 2.90
N LEU A 160 8.79 -2.13 1.86
CA LEU A 160 8.93 -3.28 0.98
C LEU A 160 10.40 -3.43 0.61
N GLN A 161 10.90 -4.65 0.63
CA GLN A 161 12.20 -5.04 0.10
C GLN A 161 12.07 -6.42 -0.52
N VAL A 162 12.51 -6.55 -1.77
CA VAL A 162 12.57 -7.84 -2.45
C VAL A 162 13.92 -7.94 -3.14
N ASP A 163 14.62 -9.06 -2.93
CA ASP A 163 15.94 -9.30 -3.50
C ASP A 163 16.02 -10.69 -4.14
N LEU A 164 16.54 -10.77 -5.36
CA LEU A 164 16.68 -12.01 -6.13
C LEU A 164 18.05 -12.62 -5.86
N ILE A 165 18.07 -13.63 -4.98
CA ILE A 165 19.29 -14.36 -4.62
C ILE A 165 19.25 -15.73 -5.30
N GLY A 166 20.07 -15.90 -6.33
CA GLY A 166 20.04 -17.10 -7.17
C GLY A 166 18.72 -17.19 -7.93
N SER A 167 17.94 -18.24 -7.67
CA SER A 167 16.62 -18.46 -8.29
C SER A 167 15.45 -18.12 -7.37
N CYS A 168 15.71 -17.53 -6.18
CA CYS A 168 14.67 -17.22 -5.21
C CYS A 168 14.59 -15.73 -4.92
N ALA A 169 13.36 -15.22 -4.81
CA ALA A 169 13.07 -13.89 -4.33
C ALA A 169 12.92 -13.92 -2.80
N HIS A 170 13.66 -13.06 -2.11
CA HIS A 170 13.62 -12.88 -0.67
C HIS A 170 12.82 -11.62 -0.36
N ILE A 171 11.70 -11.78 0.30
CA ILE A 171 10.79 -10.69 0.67
C ILE A 171 11.04 -10.30 2.11
N ALA A 172 11.14 -9.00 2.35
CA ALA A 172 11.14 -8.37 3.65
C ALA A 172 10.36 -7.05 3.60
N GLY A 173 9.93 -6.56 4.75
CA GLY A 173 9.20 -5.30 4.86
C GLY A 173 8.16 -5.33 5.96
N ILE A 174 7.35 -4.27 5.95
CA ILE A 174 6.23 -4.06 6.86
C ILE A 174 5.01 -3.83 5.99
N PHE A 175 4.11 -4.80 6.01
CA PHE A 175 2.98 -4.87 5.11
C PHE A 175 1.73 -4.56 5.88
N TYR A 176 1.13 -3.40 5.61
CA TYR A 176 -0.19 -3.06 6.12
C TYR A 176 -1.24 -3.43 5.08
N SER A 177 -2.40 -3.89 5.51
CA SER A 177 -3.61 -4.03 4.69
C SER A 177 -4.58 -2.88 4.92
N GLU A 178 -5.61 -2.82 4.08
CA GLU A 178 -6.66 -1.79 4.15
C GLU A 178 -7.38 -1.72 5.50
N ASP A 179 -7.58 -2.85 6.18
CA ASP A 179 -8.19 -2.94 7.51
C ASP A 179 -7.23 -2.63 8.67
N GLY A 180 -5.97 -2.28 8.36
CA GLY A 180 -4.93 -1.98 9.34
C GLY A 180 -4.30 -3.23 9.97
N THR A 181 -4.56 -4.43 9.47
CA THR A 181 -3.78 -5.62 9.81
C THR A 181 -2.35 -5.43 9.29
N VAL A 182 -1.35 -5.91 10.03
CA VAL A 182 0.06 -5.77 9.64
C VAL A 182 0.77 -7.13 9.63
N ALA A 183 1.68 -7.30 8.67
CA ALA A 183 2.66 -8.37 8.64
C ALA A 183 4.08 -7.81 8.67
N PHE A 184 4.91 -8.37 9.54
CA PHE A 184 6.35 -8.11 9.57
C PHE A 184 7.09 -9.27 8.92
N ILE A 185 7.96 -8.96 7.97
CA ILE A 185 8.84 -9.95 7.32
C ILE A 185 10.25 -9.40 7.36
N PHE A 186 11.16 -10.07 8.06
CA PHE A 186 12.52 -9.58 8.23
C PHE A 186 13.49 -10.29 7.23
N PRO A 187 14.65 -9.68 6.84
CA PRO A 187 15.66 -10.20 5.88
C PRO A 187 16.98 -10.84 6.43
N ASN A 188 17.45 -10.70 7.71
CA ASN A 188 18.49 -11.61 8.27
C ASN A 188 18.56 -12.00 9.80
N LYS A 189 17.47 -12.24 10.56
CA LYS A 189 17.55 -12.72 11.98
C LYS A 189 16.55 -13.83 12.33
N ALA A 190 17.06 -15.04 12.52
CA ALA A 190 16.30 -16.10 13.16
C ALA A 190 15.98 -15.73 14.63
N PRO A 191 14.76 -16.03 15.13
CA PRO A 191 13.61 -16.51 14.37
C PRO A 191 12.89 -15.34 13.68
N TRP A 192 12.66 -15.51 12.39
CA TRP A 192 11.87 -14.61 11.56
C TRP A 192 10.40 -14.79 11.92
N ILE A 193 9.80 -13.79 12.54
CA ILE A 193 8.44 -13.91 13.04
C ILE A 193 7.49 -13.26 12.03
N ILE A 194 6.72 -14.08 11.31
CA ILE A 194 5.51 -13.60 10.65
C ILE A 194 4.49 -13.37 11.75
N LEU A 195 4.28 -12.10 12.09
CA LEU A 195 3.18 -11.70 12.95
C LEU A 195 2.09 -11.15 12.07
N GLN A 196 0.95 -11.80 12.07
CA GLN A 196 -0.25 -11.30 11.41
C GLN A 196 -1.32 -11.11 12.46
N GLY A 197 -1.93 -9.93 12.47
CA GLY A 197 -3.03 -9.62 13.36
C GLY A 197 -3.43 -8.15 13.28
N PRO A 198 -4.62 -7.80 13.80
CA PRO A 198 -5.03 -6.40 13.94
C PRO A 198 -3.93 -5.58 14.63
N LYS A 199 -3.74 -4.30 14.26
CA LYS A 199 -2.71 -3.38 14.79
C LYS A 199 -2.58 -3.35 16.32
N GLY A 200 -3.60 -3.75 17.07
CA GLY A 200 -3.60 -3.84 18.54
C GLY A 200 -3.52 -5.25 19.16
N GLN A 201 -3.51 -6.31 18.34
CA GLN A 201 -3.43 -7.71 18.81
C GLN A 201 -2.07 -8.36 18.53
N ILE A 202 -1.24 -7.74 17.69
CA ILE A 202 0.14 -8.15 17.55
C ILE A 202 0.85 -7.85 18.87
N ASN A 203 1.58 -8.83 19.38
CA ASN A 203 2.29 -8.78 20.65
C ASN A 203 2.98 -7.42 20.83
N GLN A 204 2.54 -6.65 21.85
CA GLN A 204 3.01 -5.29 22.12
C GLN A 204 4.54 -5.21 22.15
N ASN A 205 5.21 -6.24 22.68
CA ASN A 205 6.66 -6.32 22.74
C ASN A 205 7.34 -6.23 21.37
N ILE A 206 6.70 -6.70 20.30
CA ILE A 206 7.31 -6.70 18.95
C ILE A 206 7.06 -5.37 18.24
N THR A 207 5.87 -4.80 18.41
CA THR A 207 5.58 -3.43 17.97
C THR A 207 6.47 -2.43 18.70
N GLU A 208 6.70 -2.60 20.00
CA GLU A 208 7.62 -1.80 20.82
C GLU A 208 9.07 -1.98 20.39
N LEU A 209 9.56 -3.22 20.22
CA LEU A 209 10.90 -3.49 19.67
C LEU A 209 11.15 -2.78 18.33
N TRP A 210 10.12 -2.64 17.50
CA TRP A 210 10.20 -1.91 16.24
C TRP A 210 10.14 -0.39 16.43
N MET A 211 9.23 0.11 17.26
CA MET A 211 9.17 1.55 17.58
C MET A 211 10.50 2.03 18.19
N GLU A 212 11.18 1.18 18.94
CA GLU A 212 12.49 1.42 19.51
C GLU A 212 13.64 1.18 18.51
N ASN A 213 13.43 0.40 17.45
CA ASN A 213 14.46 0.06 16.47
C ASN A 213 13.96 0.11 15.02
N PRO A 214 13.76 1.32 14.45
CA PRO A 214 13.24 1.51 13.10
C PRO A 214 14.14 0.91 12.00
N ASN A 215 15.40 0.60 12.31
CA ASN A 215 16.40 0.02 11.40
C ASN A 215 16.50 -1.51 11.50
N ILE A 216 15.48 -2.17 12.05
CA ILE A 216 15.45 -3.64 12.19
C ILE A 216 15.52 -4.37 10.83
N ILE A 217 15.02 -3.73 9.77
CA ILE A 217 15.22 -4.15 8.38
C ILE A 217 16.24 -3.19 7.76
N THR A 218 17.46 -3.68 7.53
CA THR A 218 18.52 -2.90 6.89
C THR A 218 18.23 -2.77 5.39
N PRO A 219 18.18 -1.55 4.83
CA PRO A 219 18.07 -1.35 3.40
C PRO A 219 19.16 -2.07 2.61
N ILE A 220 18.81 -2.69 1.47
CA ILE A 220 19.77 -3.28 0.52
C ILE A 220 20.41 -2.21 -0.36
N PHE A 221 19.71 -1.10 -0.57
CA PHE A 221 20.19 0.02 -1.35
C PHE A 221 20.75 1.15 -0.49
N ASP A 222 21.79 1.83 -1.00
CA ASP A 222 22.30 3.06 -0.40
C ASP A 222 21.42 4.26 -0.78
N TYR A 223 20.71 4.83 0.21
CA TYR A 223 20.02 6.11 0.09
C TYR A 223 20.93 7.18 0.65
N ARG A 224 21.63 7.88 -0.24
CA ARG A 224 22.38 9.06 0.18
C ARG A 224 21.41 10.05 0.83
N SER A 225 21.71 10.46 2.07
CA SER A 225 21.07 11.61 2.69
C SER A 225 21.35 12.83 1.80
N ASP A 226 20.30 13.39 1.23
CA ASP A 226 20.31 14.67 0.51
C ASP A 226 20.58 15.84 1.47
N LYS A 227 20.46 15.64 2.79
CA LYS A 227 20.80 16.61 3.82
C LYS A 227 22.05 16.16 4.59
N HIS A 228 23.20 16.72 4.19
CA HIS A 228 24.48 16.66 4.90
C HIS A 228 24.99 15.25 5.26
N GLY A 229 25.68 14.59 4.32
CA GLY A 229 26.93 13.84 4.59
C GLY A 229 26.94 12.66 5.56
N GLU A 230 25.89 12.39 6.32
CA GLU A 230 25.83 11.26 7.23
C GLU A 230 25.35 10.03 6.46
N ARG A 231 26.29 9.12 6.22
CA ARG A 231 26.01 7.76 5.76
C ARG A 231 25.09 7.10 6.78
N VAL A 232 23.97 6.57 6.33
CA VAL A 232 23.29 5.49 7.04
C VAL A 232 24.30 4.34 7.06
N LYS A 233 24.94 4.11 8.21
CA LYS A 233 25.98 3.08 8.33
C LYS A 233 25.33 1.70 8.11
N LYS A 234 25.93 0.94 7.19
CA LYS A 234 25.72 -0.51 7.05
C LYS A 234 26.06 -1.23 8.35
#